data_AF-A0AA96GDY6-F1
#
_entry.id   AF-A0AA96GDY6-F1
#
_cell.length_a   1.000
_cell.length_b   1.000
_cell.length_c   1.000
_cell.angle_alpha   90.00
_cell.angle_beta   90.00
_cell.angle_gamma   90.00
#
_symmetry.space_group_name_H-M   'P 1'
#
loop_
_entity.id
_entity.type
_entity.pdbx_description
1 polymer ?
#
loop_
_entity_poly.entity_id
_entity_poly.type
_entity_poly.pdbx_seq_one_letter_code
_entity_poly.pdbx_strand_id
1 'polypeptide(L)'
;MNLHQRGTELIEALKGHLLEVLHGHPDAEPGGTGVFQEEIARRAGLHNMGTGELDHTCGEMLRLLHKEGKIKLVDEAEPDEKRKRWRLTSQ
;
A
#
# COMPACT_ATOMS: atom_id res chain seq x y z
N MET A 1 -22.44 7.86 17.80
CA MET A 1 -21.22 7.53 17.01
C MET A 1 -21.37 8.15 15.64
N ASN A 2 -20.41 9.00 15.23
CA ASN A 2 -20.48 9.78 13.99
C ASN A 2 -19.93 8.97 12.80
N LEU A 3 -20.58 9.03 11.64
CA LEU A 3 -20.19 8.31 10.41
C LEU A 3 -18.75 8.65 9.98
N HIS A 4 -18.34 9.91 10.19
CA HIS A 4 -16.99 10.37 9.89
C HIS A 4 -15.91 9.67 10.73
N GLN A 5 -16.17 9.42 12.02
CA GLN A 5 -15.21 8.72 12.89
C GLN A 5 -14.99 7.27 12.42
N ARG A 6 -16.08 6.59 12.03
CA ARG A 6 -16.01 5.23 11.48
C ARG A 6 -15.23 5.16 10.18
N GLY A 7 -15.38 6.18 9.32
CA GLY A 7 -14.62 6.28 8.07
C GLY A 7 -13.11 6.40 8.31
N THR A 8 -12.71 7.26 9.26
CA THR A 8 -11.29 7.42 9.64
C THR A 8 -10.73 6.13 10.24
N GLU A 9 -11.44 5.48 11.15
CA GLU A 9 -11.02 4.21 11.75
C GLU A 9 -10.79 3.12 10.70
N LEU A 10 -11.66 3.03 9.70
CA LEU A 10 -11.52 2.07 8.60
C LEU A 10 -10.28 2.35 7.75
N ILE A 11 -10.01 3.62 7.45
CA ILE A 11 -8.81 4.02 6.68
C ILE A 11 -7.54 3.69 7.47
N GLU A 12 -7.49 3.97 8.77
CA GLU A 12 -6.35 3.63 9.62
C GLU A 12 -6.13 2.11 9.71
N ALA A 13 -7.21 1.34 9.87
CA ALA A 13 -7.12 -0.12 9.89
C ALA A 13 -6.57 -0.68 8.57
N LEU A 14 -7.00 -0.13 7.43
CA LEU A 14 -6.51 -0.55 6.12
C LEU A 14 -5.04 -0.19 5.91
N LYS A 15 -4.63 1.02 6.29
CA LYS A 15 -3.22 1.43 6.29
C LYS A 15 -2.35 0.51 7.15
N GLY A 16 -2.81 0.19 8.36
CA GLY A 16 -2.14 -0.74 9.27
C GLY A 16 -1.95 -2.12 8.63
N HIS A 17 -3.01 -2.67 8.02
CA HIS A 17 -2.96 -3.96 7.32
C HIS A 17 -1.95 -3.96 6.15
N LEU A 18 -1.90 -2.89 5.35
CA LEU A 18 -0.90 -2.78 4.27
C LEU A 18 0.53 -2.70 4.79
N LEU A 19 0.75 -2.03 5.92
CA LEU A 19 2.05 -2.02 6.58
C LEU A 19 2.42 -3.42 7.08
N GLU A 20 1.50 -4.17 7.68
CA GLU A 20 1.77 -5.56 8.10
C GLU A 20 2.18 -6.45 6.91
N VAL A 21 1.49 -6.32 5.77
CA VAL A 21 1.85 -7.02 4.53
C VAL A 21 3.27 -6.68 4.08
N LEU A 22 3.66 -5.40 4.14
CA LEU A 22 5.00 -4.96 3.78
C LEU A 22 6.06 -5.44 4.78
N HIS A 23 5.82 -5.37 6.09
CA HIS A 23 6.75 -5.91 7.09
C HIS A 23 6.96 -7.42 6.94
N GLY A 24 5.96 -8.15 6.44
CA GLY A 24 6.07 -9.58 6.12
C GLY A 24 6.79 -9.89 4.80
N HIS A 25 7.30 -8.90 4.05
CA HIS A 25 7.92 -9.10 2.74
C HIS A 25 9.39 -8.64 2.73
N PRO A 26 10.37 -9.53 2.44
CA PRO A 26 11.79 -9.17 2.50
C PRO A 26 12.17 -8.03 1.55
N ASP A 27 11.61 -8.03 0.32
CA ASP A 27 11.88 -6.95 -0.64
C ASP A 27 11.34 -5.57 -0.22
N ALA A 28 10.41 -5.51 0.75
CA ALA A 28 9.89 -4.26 1.28
C ALA A 28 10.76 -3.65 2.37
N GLU A 29 11.80 -4.34 2.84
CA GLU A 29 12.70 -3.81 3.85
C GLU A 29 13.42 -2.53 3.38
N PRO A 30 13.90 -1.69 4.32
CA PRO A 30 14.69 -0.53 3.95
C PRO A 30 15.98 -0.94 3.22
N GLY A 31 16.14 -0.46 1.99
CA GLY A 31 17.26 -0.87 1.11
C GLY A 31 16.90 -1.99 0.13
N GLY A 32 15.77 -2.67 0.34
CA GLY A 32 15.23 -3.68 -0.57
C GLY A 32 14.78 -3.11 -1.93
N THR A 33 14.48 -4.03 -2.84
CA THR A 33 14.08 -3.75 -4.25
C THR A 33 12.66 -3.18 -4.37
N GLY A 34 11.86 -3.27 -3.31
CA GLY A 34 10.46 -2.85 -3.27
C GLY A 34 9.50 -3.91 -3.84
N VAL A 35 8.28 -3.89 -3.32
CA VAL A 35 7.21 -4.83 -3.68
C VAL A 35 6.25 -4.15 -4.63
N PHE A 36 5.87 -4.86 -5.69
CA PHE A 36 4.87 -4.37 -6.64
C PHE A 36 3.54 -4.10 -5.96
N GLN A 37 2.89 -3.00 -6.32
CA GLN A 37 1.55 -2.65 -5.82
C GLN A 37 0.54 -3.79 -6.03
N GLU A 38 0.59 -4.48 -7.18
CA GLU A 38 -0.28 -5.62 -7.45
C GLU A 38 -0.07 -6.77 -6.44
N GLU A 39 1.19 -7.06 -6.08
CA GLU A 39 1.50 -8.11 -5.10
C GLU A 39 1.07 -7.70 -3.69
N ILE A 40 1.25 -6.41 -3.33
CA ILE A 40 0.74 -5.87 -2.06
C ILE A 40 -0.78 -6.00 -2.01
N ALA A 41 -1.49 -5.59 -3.07
CA ALA A 41 -2.95 -5.69 -3.17
C ALA A 41 -3.41 -7.15 -3.03
N ARG A 42 -2.75 -8.08 -3.72
CA ARG A 42 -3.04 -9.52 -3.66
C ARG A 42 -2.91 -10.07 -2.25
N ARG A 43 -1.81 -9.78 -1.55
CA ARG A 43 -1.56 -10.23 -0.18
C ARG A 43 -2.50 -9.58 0.83
N ALA A 44 -2.88 -8.33 0.59
CA ALA A 44 -3.83 -7.61 1.43
C ALA A 44 -5.29 -8.05 1.22
N GLY A 45 -5.59 -8.90 0.22
CA GLY A 45 -6.96 -9.23 -0.16
C GLY A 45 -7.71 -8.08 -0.85
N LEU A 46 -6.97 -7.08 -1.33
CA LEU A 46 -7.46 -5.92 -2.08
C LEU A 46 -7.29 -6.08 -3.58
N HIS A 47 -7.20 -7.32 -4.06
CA HIS A 47 -7.11 -7.64 -5.47
C HIS A 47 -8.35 -8.40 -5.91
N ASN A 48 -9.04 -7.93 -6.95
CA ASN A 48 -10.08 -8.70 -7.62
C ASN A 48 -9.61 -9.03 -9.04
N MET A 49 -9.73 -10.29 -9.47
CA MET A 49 -9.38 -10.75 -10.82
C MET A 49 -10.32 -10.23 -11.93
N GLY A 50 -11.05 -9.14 -11.69
CA GLY A 50 -12.03 -8.60 -12.64
C GLY A 50 -12.53 -7.18 -12.40
N THR A 51 -12.37 -6.58 -11.20
CA THR A 51 -12.80 -5.18 -10.94
C THR A 51 -11.65 -4.35 -10.35
N GLY A 52 -11.17 -3.36 -11.12
CA GLY A 52 -10.01 -2.53 -10.77
C GLY A 52 -10.19 -1.59 -9.56
N GLU A 53 -11.36 -1.58 -8.91
CA GLU A 53 -11.67 -0.69 -7.78
C GLU A 53 -10.89 -1.04 -6.50
N LEU A 54 -10.62 -2.34 -6.26
CA LEU A 54 -9.83 -2.76 -5.09
C LEU A 54 -8.34 -2.47 -5.28
N ASP A 55 -7.83 -2.66 -6.51
CA ASP A 55 -6.46 -2.27 -6.90
C ASP A 55 -6.25 -0.76 -6.73
N HIS A 56 -7.26 0.06 -7.07
CA HIS A 56 -7.25 1.51 -6.86
C HIS A 56 -7.20 1.87 -5.37
N THR A 57 -8.01 1.21 -4.54
CA THR A 57 -8.03 1.42 -3.08
C THR A 57 -6.66 1.16 -2.47
N CYS A 58 -6.00 0.07 -2.86
CA CYS A 58 -4.62 -0.22 -2.43
C CYS A 58 -3.67 0.92 -2.80
N GLY A 59 -3.71 1.39 -4.05
CA GLY A 59 -2.90 2.51 -4.52
C GLY A 59 -3.09 3.80 -3.73
N GLU A 60 -4.33 4.19 -3.43
CA GLU A 60 -4.62 5.39 -2.63
C GLU A 60 -4.07 5.27 -1.21
N MET A 61 -4.21 4.11 -0.56
CA MET A 61 -3.67 3.89 0.78
C MET A 61 -2.15 3.94 0.81
N LEU A 62 -1.47 3.36 -0.20
CA LEU A 62 -0.02 3.44 -0.33
C LEU A 62 0.46 4.89 -0.50
N ARG A 63 -0.28 5.72 -1.27
CA ARG A 63 0.04 7.15 -1.40
C ARG A 63 -0.15 7.91 -0.08
N LEU A 64 -1.16 7.57 0.72
CA LEU A 64 -1.33 8.16 2.05
C LEU A 64 -0.18 7.78 2.98
N LEU A 65 0.17 6.49 3.04
CA LEU A 65 1.34 6.01 3.81
C LEU A 65 2.66 6.64 3.37
N HIS A 66 2.80 6.93 2.07
CA HIS A 66 3.96 7.64 1.53
C HIS A 66 4.00 9.10 2.00
N LYS A 67 2.86 9.81 1.96
CA LYS A 67 2.75 11.17 2.50
C LYS A 67 3.04 11.22 4.01
N GLU A 68 2.71 10.15 4.72
CA GLU A 68 3.02 9.96 6.15
C GLU A 68 4.48 9.55 6.41
N GLY A 69 5.28 9.34 5.36
CA GLY A 69 6.69 8.97 5.46
C GLY A 69 6.93 7.55 5.96
N LYS A 70 5.93 6.66 5.92
CA LYS A 70 6.03 5.26 6.37
C LYS A 70 6.59 4.33 5.31
N ILE A 71 6.33 4.66 4.04
CA ILE A 71 6.83 3.93 2.89
C ILE A 71 7.35 4.92 1.85
N LYS A 72 8.11 4.44 0.87
CA LYS A 72 8.58 5.23 -0.27
C LYS A 72 8.39 4.47 -1.57
N LEU A 73 8.09 5.22 -2.62
CA LEU A 73 8.05 4.72 -3.99
C LEU A 73 9.49 4.50 -4.48
N VAL A 74 9.76 3.34 -5.06
CA VAL A 74 11.08 2.98 -5.60
C VAL A 74 11.22 3.46 -7.05
N ASP A 75 10.14 3.38 -7.83
CA ASP A 75 10.13 3.74 -9.25
C ASP A 75 9.12 4.86 -9.52
N GLU A 76 9.55 6.12 -9.36
CA GLU A 76 8.68 7.28 -9.65
C GLU A 76 8.33 7.42 -11.14
N ALA A 77 9.17 6.87 -12.01
CA ALA A 77 9.01 6.97 -13.47
C ALA A 77 8.10 5.89 -14.07
N GLU A 78 7.64 4.90 -13.31
CA GLU A 78 6.77 3.83 -13.82
C GLU A 78 5.33 4.35 -14.00
N PRO A 79 4.81 4.45 -15.25
CA PRO A 79 3.46 4.93 -15.49
C PRO A 79 2.38 3.93 -15.08
N ASP A 80 2.68 2.62 -15.04
CA ASP A 80 1.73 1.60 -14.60
C ASP A 80 1.71 1.48 -13.07
N GLU A 81 0.62 1.94 -12.46
CA GLU A 81 0.41 1.86 -11.01
C GLU A 81 0.60 0.43 -10.46
N LYS A 82 0.26 -0.61 -11.22
CA LYS A 82 0.43 -2.01 -10.77
C LYS A 82 1.89 -2.40 -10.64
N ARG A 83 2.74 -1.81 -11.47
CA ARG A 83 4.19 -2.08 -11.55
C ARG A 83 5.01 -1.13 -10.70
N LYS A 84 4.39 -0.16 -10.05
CA LYS A 84 5.05 0.66 -9.03
C LYS A 84 5.49 -0.20 -7.85
N ARG A 85 6.74 -0.02 -7.43
CA ARG A 85 7.34 -0.73 -6.30
C ARG A 85 7.39 0.13 -5.05
N TRP A 86 6.94 -0.42 -3.93
CA TRP A 86 6.87 0.26 -2.64
C TRP A 86 7.73 -0.47 -1.61
N ARG A 87 8.36 0.29 -0.70
CA ARG A 87 9.13 -0.27 0.42
C ARG A 87 9.03 0.60 1.67
N LEU A 88 9.32 0.02 2.82
CA LEU A 88 9.38 0.72 4.10
C LEU A 88 10.49 1.79 4.07
N THR A 89 10.24 2.90 4.76
CA THR A 89 11.29 3.87 5.07
C THR A 89 12.14 3.34 6.24
N SER A 90 13.44 3.64 6.22
CA SER A 90 14.28 3.46 7.42
C SER A 90 13.76 4.44 8.47
N GLN A 91 12.98 3.97 9.44
CA GLN A 91 12.68 4.77 10.63
C GLN A 91 13.89 4.80 11.56
#